data_AF-Q2IHM8-F1
#
_entry.id   AF-Q2IHM8-F1
#
_cell.length_a   1.000
_cell.length_b   1.000
_cell.length_c   1.000
_cell.angle_alpha   90.00
_cell.angle_beta   90.00
_cell.angle_gamma   90.00
#
_symmetry.space_group_name_H-M   'P 1'
#
loop_
_entity.id
_entity.type
_entity.pdbx_description
1 polymer ?
#
loop_
_entity_poly.entity_id
_entity_poly.type
_entity_poly.pdbx_seq_one_letter_code
_entity_poly.pdbx_strand_id
1 'polypeptide(L)'
;MPTPETPRPDAPEPAPDPVEAEAEAEAWARVVEAWDDEGTHRAYLARFADLEGLALAGGRYRAVLAERPGDPIAARFRDEVVKRATIQGLASLPRTVPPRAGKLQRALVVAALLALGAAAAWAAFRLAALLTGSPS
;
A
#
# COMPACT_ATOMS: atom_id res chain seq x y z
N MET A 1 17.21 40.18 9.16
CA MET A 1 16.17 39.16 8.92
C MET A 1 16.87 37.98 8.24
N PRO A 2 17.22 36.90 8.96
CA PRO A 2 17.79 35.71 8.34
C PRO A 2 16.73 35.07 7.44
N THR A 3 17.07 34.83 6.18
CA THR A 3 16.24 34.14 5.19
C THR A 3 16.02 32.69 5.64
N PRO A 4 14.80 32.13 5.53
CA PRO A 4 14.58 30.70 5.80
C PRO A 4 15.35 29.88 4.77
N GLU A 5 16.37 29.17 5.24
CA GLU A 5 17.16 28.26 4.43
C GLU A 5 16.23 27.13 3.94
N THR A 6 15.98 27.08 2.64
CA THR A 6 15.17 26.02 2.03
C THR A 6 15.98 24.72 2.15
N PRO A 7 15.45 23.63 2.75
CA PRO A 7 16.18 22.37 2.87
C PRO A 7 16.62 21.90 1.48
N ARG A 8 17.93 21.71 1.30
CA ARG A 8 18.52 21.27 0.03
C ARG A 8 18.04 19.83 -0.25
N PRO A 9 17.33 19.56 -1.36
CA PRO A 9 16.75 18.24 -1.66
C PRO A 9 17.79 17.13 -1.94
N ASP A 10 19.08 17.47 -1.98
CA ASP A 10 20.19 16.55 -2.30
C ASP A 10 21.12 16.28 -1.09
N ALA A 11 20.70 16.59 0.13
CA ALA A 11 21.48 16.18 1.30
C ALA A 11 21.48 14.64 1.37
N PRO A 12 22.64 13.96 1.31
CA PRO A 12 22.69 12.51 1.42
C PRO A 12 22.03 12.10 2.73
N GLU A 13 21.11 11.15 2.64
CA GLU A 13 20.45 10.56 3.80
C GLU A 13 21.56 10.14 4.78
N PRO A 14 21.45 10.52 6.07
CA PRO A 14 22.50 10.20 7.04
C PRO A 14 22.71 8.70 7.02
N ALA A 15 23.97 8.27 6.82
CA ALA A 15 24.31 6.87 6.86
C ALA A 15 23.83 6.25 8.18
N PRO A 16 23.40 4.99 8.18
CA PRO A 16 23.00 4.30 9.40
C PRO A 16 24.12 4.37 10.43
N ASP A 17 23.75 4.46 11.71
CA ASP A 17 24.73 4.47 12.79
C ASP A 17 25.61 3.21 12.66
N PRO A 18 26.95 3.35 12.57
CA PRO A 18 27.84 2.21 12.39
C PRO A 18 27.67 1.15 13.49
N VAL A 19 27.27 1.54 14.71
CA VAL A 19 27.01 0.62 15.81
C VAL A 19 25.76 -0.22 15.55
N GLU A 20 24.71 0.39 14.99
CA GLU A 20 23.47 -0.31 14.65
C GLU A 20 23.68 -1.27 13.46
N ALA A 21 24.48 -0.85 12.48
CA ALA A 21 24.84 -1.69 11.33
C ALA A 21 25.62 -2.95 11.76
N GLU A 22 26.58 -2.80 12.69
CA GLU A 22 27.34 -3.94 13.23
C GLU A 22 26.44 -4.89 14.03
N ALA A 23 25.57 -4.35 14.90
CA ALA A 23 24.61 -5.14 15.66
C ALA A 23 23.58 -5.88 14.77
N GLU A 24 23.20 -5.31 13.62
CA GLU A 24 22.39 -5.97 12.61
C GLU A 24 23.15 -7.11 11.93
N ALA A 25 24.40 -6.86 11.52
CA ALA A 25 25.23 -7.86 10.86
C ALA A 25 25.47 -9.08 11.75
N GLU A 26 25.74 -8.88 13.04
CA GLU A 26 25.85 -9.97 14.02
C GLU A 26 24.55 -10.75 14.18
N ALA A 27 23.41 -10.05 14.21
CA ALA A 27 22.11 -10.70 14.31
C ALA A 27 21.81 -11.54 13.06
N TRP A 28 22.18 -11.05 11.88
CA TRP A 28 22.09 -11.82 10.64
C TRP A 28 23.04 -13.02 10.63
N ALA A 29 24.27 -12.87 11.13
CA ALA A 29 25.21 -13.99 11.25
C ALA A 29 24.62 -15.15 12.07
N ARG A 30 23.95 -14.84 13.19
CA ARG A 30 23.24 -15.85 14.00
C ARG A 30 22.13 -16.56 13.23
N VAL A 31 21.38 -15.83 12.38
CA VAL A 31 20.36 -16.42 11.50
C VAL A 31 21.00 -17.37 10.50
N VAL A 32 22.14 -16.99 9.91
CA VAL A 32 22.84 -17.85 8.95
C VAL A 32 23.38 -19.12 9.61
N GLU A 33 23.93 -19.01 10.83
CA GLU A 33 24.41 -20.15 11.60
C GLU A 33 23.28 -21.12 11.99
N ALA A 34 22.10 -20.59 12.32
CA ALA A 34 20.92 -21.34 12.72
C ALA A 34 19.81 -21.28 11.66
N TRP A 35 20.17 -21.48 10.39
CA TRP A 35 19.26 -21.28 9.25
C TRP A 35 17.98 -22.12 9.30
N ASP A 36 18.03 -23.34 9.83
CA ASP A 36 16.85 -24.20 9.93
C ASP A 36 15.98 -23.90 11.17
N ASP A 37 16.44 -23.01 12.07
CA ASP A 37 15.68 -22.58 13.24
C ASP A 37 14.83 -21.33 12.94
N GLU A 38 13.55 -21.58 12.71
CA GLU A 38 12.56 -20.52 12.51
C GLU A 38 12.47 -19.53 13.67
N GLY A 39 12.79 -19.96 14.90
CA GLY A 39 12.80 -19.09 16.07
C GLY A 39 13.80 -17.96 15.90
N THR A 40 15.01 -18.28 15.43
CA THR A 40 16.08 -17.31 15.18
C THR A 40 15.70 -16.30 14.09
N HIS A 41 15.06 -16.75 13.01
CA HIS A 41 14.53 -15.86 11.98
C HIS A 41 13.46 -14.89 12.52
N ARG A 42 12.50 -15.39 13.30
CA ARG A 42 11.45 -14.55 13.90
C ARG A 42 12.04 -13.55 14.89
N ALA A 43 13.03 -13.97 15.67
CA ALA A 43 13.74 -13.10 16.61
C ALA A 43 14.50 -11.99 15.89
N TYR A 44 15.17 -12.31 14.77
CA TYR A 44 15.80 -11.30 13.91
C TYR A 44 14.77 -10.29 13.38
N LEU A 45 13.64 -10.76 12.82
CA LEU A 45 12.59 -9.87 12.32
C LEU A 45 11.90 -9.03 13.40
N ALA A 46 11.86 -9.50 14.65
CA ALA A 46 11.27 -8.77 15.76
C ALA A 46 12.09 -7.54 16.19
N ARG A 47 13.33 -7.40 15.71
CA ARG A 47 14.21 -6.25 16.00
C ARG A 47 13.81 -4.99 15.23
N PHE A 48 13.12 -5.13 14.10
CA PHE A 48 12.77 -4.03 13.23
C PHE A 48 11.35 -3.55 13.51
N ALA A 49 11.24 -2.28 13.95
CA ALA A 49 9.96 -1.65 14.25
C ALA A 49 9.47 -0.73 13.12
N ASP A 50 10.31 -0.47 12.11
CA ASP A 50 10.05 0.43 11.00
C ASP A 50 10.17 -0.25 9.63
N LEU A 51 9.75 0.47 8.59
CA LEU A 51 9.79 -0.01 7.22
C LEU A 51 11.22 -0.11 6.67
N GLU A 52 12.13 0.73 7.15
CA GLU A 52 13.53 0.75 6.71
C GLU A 52 14.27 -0.52 7.15
N GLY A 53 14.15 -0.89 8.43
CA GLY A 53 14.67 -2.13 8.97
C GLY A 53 14.06 -3.37 8.33
N LEU A 54 12.75 -3.36 8.04
CA LEU A 54 12.11 -4.43 7.29
C LEU A 54 12.62 -4.51 5.84
N ALA A 55 12.91 -3.38 5.19
CA ALA A 55 13.50 -3.37 3.86
C ALA A 55 14.92 -3.98 3.86
N LEU A 56 15.73 -3.66 4.86
CA LEU A 56 17.05 -4.24 5.10
C LEU A 56 16.96 -5.77 5.27
N ALA A 57 16.11 -6.25 6.18
CA ALA A 57 15.88 -7.67 6.40
C ALA A 57 15.40 -8.38 5.12
N GLY A 58 14.49 -7.75 4.37
CA GLY A 58 14.04 -8.26 3.08
C GLY A 58 15.17 -8.37 2.06
N GLY A 59 16.11 -7.43 2.07
CA GLY A 59 17.34 -7.47 1.27
C GLY A 59 18.19 -8.71 1.57
N ARG A 60 18.39 -9.03 2.86
CA ARG A 60 19.12 -10.24 3.29
C ARG A 60 18.52 -11.52 2.73
N TYR A 61 17.20 -11.72 2.87
CA TYR A 61 16.53 -12.91 2.35
C TYR A 61 16.53 -12.98 0.82
N ARG A 62 16.43 -11.83 0.12
CA ARG A 62 16.56 -11.79 -1.35
C ARG A 62 17.97 -12.15 -1.80
N ALA A 63 19.01 -11.70 -1.09
CA ALA A 63 20.38 -12.08 -1.39
C ALA A 63 20.57 -13.61 -1.26
N VAL A 64 20.04 -14.21 -0.19
CA VAL A 64 20.04 -15.67 -0.04
C VAL A 64 19.34 -16.37 -1.20
N LEU A 65 18.18 -15.89 -1.64
CA LEU A 65 17.46 -16.48 -2.78
C LEU A 65 18.20 -16.33 -4.11
N ALA A 66 19.03 -15.30 -4.26
CA ALA A 66 19.87 -15.13 -5.45
C ALA A 66 20.98 -16.19 -5.50
N GLU A 67 21.55 -16.56 -4.34
CA GLU A 67 22.58 -17.60 -4.22
C GLU A 67 22.00 -19.01 -4.19
N ARG A 68 20.85 -19.19 -3.53
CA ARG A 68 20.12 -20.45 -3.34
C ARG A 68 18.69 -20.32 -3.88
N PRO A 69 18.50 -20.33 -5.22
CA PRO A 69 17.17 -20.29 -5.80
C PRO A 69 16.33 -21.47 -5.30
N GLY A 70 15.15 -21.16 -4.77
CA GLY A 70 14.22 -22.17 -4.26
C GLY A 70 14.40 -22.54 -2.79
N ASP A 71 15.28 -21.86 -2.05
CA ASP A 71 15.36 -22.03 -0.59
C ASP A 71 13.98 -21.71 0.05
N PRO A 72 13.30 -22.70 0.66
CA PRO A 72 11.94 -22.53 1.16
C PRO A 72 11.90 -21.62 2.40
N ILE A 73 12.97 -21.60 3.20
CA ILE A 73 13.07 -20.77 4.40
C ILE A 73 13.24 -19.31 4.00
N ALA A 74 14.15 -19.02 3.06
CA ALA A 74 14.34 -17.66 2.56
C ALA A 74 13.07 -17.12 1.89
N ALA A 75 12.41 -17.93 1.05
CA ALA A 75 11.16 -17.54 0.39
C ALA A 75 10.07 -17.19 1.42
N ARG A 76 9.87 -18.05 2.42
CA ARG A 76 8.88 -17.81 3.46
C ARG A 76 9.16 -16.57 4.29
N PHE A 77 10.40 -16.38 4.75
CA PHE A 77 10.72 -15.23 5.60
C PHE A 77 10.78 -13.90 4.82
N ARG A 78 11.10 -13.93 3.53
CA ARG A 78 10.86 -12.80 2.62
C ARG A 78 9.37 -12.43 2.59
N ASP A 79 8.48 -13.42 2.47
CA ASP A 79 7.04 -13.15 2.42
C ASP A 79 6.51 -12.63 3.77
N GLU A 80 7.06 -13.10 4.89
CA GLU A 80 6.75 -12.57 6.22
C GLU A 80 7.22 -11.11 6.38
N VAL A 81 8.38 -10.74 5.85
CA VAL A 81 8.84 -9.34 5.78
C VAL A 81 7.83 -8.49 5.00
N VAL A 82 7.42 -8.94 3.81
CA VAL A 82 6.45 -8.21 2.96
C VAL A 82 5.11 -8.05 3.70
N LYS A 83 4.64 -9.10 4.38
CA LYS A 83 3.40 -9.06 5.17
C LYS A 83 3.49 -8.01 6.28
N ARG A 84 4.57 -7.99 7.05
CA ARG A 84 4.78 -7.01 8.14
C ARG A 84 4.85 -5.58 7.60
N ALA A 85 5.64 -5.36 6.54
CA ALA A 85 5.76 -4.07 5.89
C ALA A 85 4.41 -3.59 5.34
N THR A 86 3.60 -4.49 4.79
CA THR A 86 2.25 -4.18 4.29
C THR A 86 1.32 -3.77 5.43
N ILE A 87 1.28 -4.53 6.54
CA ILE A 87 0.46 -4.20 7.71
C ILE A 87 0.86 -2.83 8.26
N GLN A 88 2.15 -2.58 8.40
CA GLN A 88 2.68 -1.32 8.91
C GLN A 88 2.40 -0.15 7.96
N GLY A 89 2.61 -0.34 6.66
CA GLY A 89 2.32 0.67 5.64
C GLY A 89 0.83 1.02 5.56
N LEU A 90 -0.06 0.04 5.70
CA LEU A 90 -1.50 0.30 5.76
C LEU A 90 -1.90 1.01 7.06
N ALA A 91 -1.24 0.71 8.18
CA ALA A 91 -1.48 1.38 9.45
C ALA A 91 -1.02 2.84 9.46
N SER A 92 -0.03 3.21 8.64
CA SER A 92 0.47 4.59 8.52
C SER A 92 -0.37 5.46 7.58
N LEU A 93 -1.28 4.89 6.80
CA LEU A 93 -2.14 5.67 5.90
C LEU A 93 -3.11 6.57 6.69
N PRO A 94 -3.21 7.86 6.34
CA PRO A 94 -4.18 8.75 6.96
C PRO A 94 -5.59 8.25 6.65
N ARG A 95 -6.38 8.01 7.70
CA ARG A 95 -7.79 7.63 7.56
C ARG A 95 -8.57 8.82 7.06
N THR A 96 -8.78 8.90 5.76
CA THR A 96 -9.72 9.86 5.19
C THR A 96 -11.14 9.42 5.55
N VAL A 97 -11.77 10.11 6.50
CA VAL A 97 -13.21 9.98 6.71
C VAL A 97 -13.87 10.56 5.45
N PRO A 98 -14.59 9.76 4.64
CA PRO A 98 -15.24 10.32 3.47
C PRO A 98 -16.22 11.40 3.93
N PRO A 99 -16.25 12.58 3.29
CA PRO A 99 -17.21 13.61 3.64
C PRO A 99 -18.60 12.99 3.52
N ARG A 100 -19.36 12.99 4.63
CA ARG A 100 -20.74 12.50 4.61
C ARG A 100 -21.53 13.41 3.67
N ALA A 101 -21.81 12.92 2.46
CA ALA A 101 -22.72 13.61 1.55
C ALA A 101 -24.02 13.88 2.29
N GLY A 102 -24.38 15.16 2.42
CA GLY A 102 -25.60 15.57 3.13
C GLY A 102 -26.83 14.92 2.50
N LYS A 103 -27.88 14.70 3.30
CA LYS A 103 -29.15 14.11 2.82
C LYS A 103 -29.69 14.82 1.57
N LEU A 104 -29.49 16.15 1.50
CA LEU A 104 -29.86 16.99 0.36
C LEU A 104 -29.09 16.64 -0.92
N GLN A 105 -27.76 16.45 -0.84
CA GLN A 105 -26.95 16.11 -2.01
C GLN A 105 -27.35 14.74 -2.58
N ARG A 106 -27.64 13.77 -1.71
CA ARG A 106 -28.16 12.46 -2.13
C ARG A 106 -29.53 12.59 -2.79
N ALA A 107 -30.43 13.39 -2.22
CA ALA A 107 -31.74 13.64 -2.80
C ALA A 107 -31.64 14.29 -4.18
N LEU A 108 -30.72 15.25 -4.36
CA LEU A 108 -30.48 15.90 -5.65
C LEU A 108 -29.94 14.93 -6.71
N VAL A 109 -29.01 14.04 -6.35
CA VAL A 109 -28.50 13.02 -7.29
C VAL A 109 -29.61 12.05 -7.70
N VAL A 110 -30.42 11.58 -6.75
CA VAL A 110 -31.56 10.71 -7.05
C VAL A 110 -32.58 11.42 -7.94
N ALA A 111 -32.92 12.67 -7.63
CA ALA A 111 -33.83 13.47 -8.45
C ALA A 111 -33.30 13.67 -9.88
N ALA A 112 -32.00 13.94 -10.04
CA ALA A 112 -31.37 14.08 -11.34
C ALA A 112 -31.44 12.78 -12.17
N LEU A 113 -31.18 11.63 -11.54
CA LEU A 113 -31.29 10.32 -12.20
C LEU A 113 -32.72 10.01 -12.64
N LEU A 114 -33.70 10.31 -11.78
CA LEU A 114 -35.12 10.12 -12.11
C LEU A 114 -35.56 11.04 -13.25
N ALA A 115 -35.13 12.30 -13.24
CA ALA A 115 -35.42 13.24 -14.33
C ALA A 115 -34.83 12.77 -15.66
N LEU A 116 -33.60 12.26 -15.64
CA LEU A 116 -32.94 11.71 -16.84
C LEU A 116 -33.71 10.50 -17.38
N GLY A 117 -34.13 9.58 -16.51
CA GLY A 117 -34.94 8.41 -16.87
C GLY A 117 -36.29 8.80 -17.46
N ALA A 118 -36.98 9.77 -16.86
CA ALA A 118 -38.26 10.28 -17.35
C ALA A 118 -38.12 10.94 -18.73
N ALA A 119 -37.07 11.74 -18.94
CA ALA A 119 -36.80 12.37 -20.23
C ALA A 119 -36.54 11.33 -21.33
N ALA A 120 -35.76 10.29 -21.02
CA ALA A 120 -35.50 9.19 -21.96
C ALA A 120 -36.79 8.42 -22.31
N ALA A 121 -37.62 8.11 -21.31
CA ALA A 121 -38.90 7.43 -21.53
C ALA A 121 -39.88 8.28 -22.37
N TRP A 122 -39.94 9.59 -22.12
CA TRP A 122 -40.76 10.51 -22.90
C TRP A 122 -40.29 10.61 -24.35
N ALA A 123 -38.98 10.72 -24.58
CA ALA A 123 -38.41 10.75 -25.92
C ALA A 123 -38.71 9.47 -26.69
N ALA A 124 -38.56 8.30 -26.05
CA ALA A 124 -38.90 7.00 -26.63
C ALA A 124 -40.39 6.90 -26.98
N PHE A 125 -41.29 7.34 -26.09
CA PHE A 125 -42.73 7.37 -26.35
C PHE A 125 -43.09 8.28 -27.53
N ARG A 126 -42.49 9.48 -27.60
CA ARG A 126 -42.70 10.41 -28.72
C ARG A 126 -42.21 9.84 -30.04
N LEU A 127 -41.06 9.18 -30.04
CA LEU A 127 -40.53 8.51 -31.23
C LEU A 127 -41.47 7.37 -31.68
N ALA A 128 -41.94 6.55 -30.75
CA ALA A 128 -42.89 5.48 -31.05
C ALA A 128 -44.22 6.00 -31.61
N ALA A 129 -44.77 7.06 -31.04
CA ALA A 129 -46.01 7.68 -31.51
C ALA A 129 -45.88 8.30 -32.92
N LEU A 130 -44.71 8.84 -33.27
CA LEU A 130 -44.43 9.35 -34.62
C LEU A 130 -44.30 8.22 -35.65
N LEU A 131 -43.82 7.04 -35.24
CA LEU A 131 -43.66 5.88 -36.11
C LEU A 131 -44.96 5.09 -36.29
N THR A 132 -45.88 5.12 -35.33
CA THR A 132 -47.19 4.43 -35.40
C THR A 132 -48.33 5.34 -35.84
N GLY A 133 -48.16 6.66 -35.76
CA GLY A 133 -49.11 7.66 -36.25
C GLY A 133 -48.97 7.94 -37.76
N SER A 134 -49.30 6.98 -38.60
CA SER A 134 -49.68 7.22 -40.00
C SER A 134 -50.73 6.20 -40.47
N PRO A 135 -52.02 6.47 -40.22
CA PRO A 135 -53.10 5.98 -41.05
C PRO A 135 -53.61 7.09 -41.98
N SER A 136 -53.53 6.82 -43.28
CA SER A 136 -54.34 7.46 -44.32
C SER A 136 -55.84 7.24 -44.09
#